data_AF-A0A1M5ZH07-F1
#
_entry.id   AF-A0A1M5ZH07-F1
#
_cell.length_a   1.000
_cell.length_b   1.000
_cell.length_c   1.000
_cell.angle_alpha   90.00
_cell.angle_beta   90.00
_cell.angle_gamma   90.00
#
_symmetry.space_group_name_H-M   'P 1'
#
loop_
_entity.id
_entity.type
_entity.pdbx_description
1 polymer ?
#
loop_
_entity_poly.entity_id
_entity_poly.type
_entity_poly.pdbx_seq_one_letter_code
_entity_poly.pdbx_strand_id
1 'polypeptide(L)'
;MKLINFIDNKILKYIPKIYAFYIPLSFALFIFGSITGIGHVFFGYIMDLVKICVILLFSYYVLKKYDLEDAYNNPSKYFLFFTGFCFLEFVFTICLHGKIDYGSTLLTYIYLFFFVAEFVSENIAIQKLDSAFDDNENKTWTLLNSTIAVFFIIEIVVHGFGLLIILGLLCFFRELIRIHCILDFERPVNMEAES
;
A
#
# COMPACT_ATOMS: atom_id res chain seq x y z
N MET A 1 -30.54 13.98 7.26
CA MET A 1 -30.33 12.65 6.64
C MET A 1 -29.93 12.72 5.16
N LYS A 2 -30.60 13.49 4.29
CA LYS A 2 -30.20 13.62 2.85
C LYS A 2 -28.83 14.28 2.59
N LEU A 3 -28.44 15.29 3.39
CA LEU A 3 -27.15 15.99 3.21
C LEU A 3 -25.95 15.13 3.61
N ILE A 4 -26.09 14.33 4.68
CA ILE A 4 -25.05 13.38 5.14
C ILE A 4 -24.83 12.30 4.06
N ASN A 5 -25.92 11.72 3.53
CA ASN A 5 -25.82 10.75 2.43
C ASN A 5 -25.25 11.35 1.13
N PHE A 6 -25.47 12.65 0.88
CA PHE A 6 -24.91 13.34 -0.30
C PHE A 6 -23.42 13.63 -0.16
N ILE A 7 -22.98 14.06 1.03
CA ILE A 7 -21.57 14.28 1.35
C ILE A 7 -20.81 12.94 1.32
N ASP A 8 -21.39 11.89 1.89
CA ASP A 8 -20.85 10.53 1.85
C ASP A 8 -20.62 10.07 0.41
N ASN A 9 -21.62 10.20 -0.47
CA ASN A 9 -21.50 9.74 -1.86
C ASN A 9 -20.50 10.53 -2.71
N LYS A 10 -20.25 11.82 -2.40
CA LYS A 10 -19.20 12.59 -3.10
C LYS A 10 -17.81 12.24 -2.61
N ILE A 11 -17.61 12.12 -1.31
CA ILE A 11 -16.29 11.84 -0.72
C ILE A 11 -15.85 10.41 -1.05
N LEU A 12 -16.75 9.43 -1.01
CA LEU A 12 -16.45 8.02 -1.30
C LEU A 12 -15.78 7.83 -2.67
N LYS A 13 -16.14 8.63 -3.70
CA LYS A 13 -15.55 8.57 -5.04
C LYS A 13 -14.07 8.97 -5.09
N TYR A 14 -13.60 9.77 -4.12
CA TYR A 14 -12.21 10.20 -4.08
C TYR A 14 -11.31 9.24 -3.30
N ILE A 15 -11.87 8.37 -2.46
CA ILE A 15 -11.09 7.48 -1.60
C ILE A 15 -10.14 6.56 -2.40
N PRO A 16 -10.57 5.88 -3.49
CA PRO A 16 -9.66 5.09 -4.31
C PRO A 16 -8.52 5.89 -4.91
N LYS A 17 -8.80 7.13 -5.36
CA LYS A 17 -7.77 8.04 -5.91
C LYS A 17 -6.77 8.45 -4.84
N ILE A 18 -7.28 8.84 -3.66
CA ILE A 18 -6.42 9.18 -2.52
C ILE A 18 -5.54 7.99 -2.16
N TYR A 19 -6.09 6.78 -2.07
CA TYR A 19 -5.30 5.57 -1.82
C TYR A 19 -4.23 5.33 -2.90
N ALA A 20 -4.63 5.33 -4.17
CA ALA A 20 -3.76 5.04 -5.31
C ALA A 20 -2.55 5.98 -5.37
N PHE A 21 -2.72 7.27 -5.05
CA PHE A 21 -1.66 8.27 -5.11
C PHE A 21 -0.93 8.51 -3.79
N TYR A 22 -1.59 8.36 -2.64
CA TYR A 22 -0.98 8.67 -1.35
C TYR A 22 0.05 7.60 -0.93
N ILE A 23 -0.25 6.31 -1.08
CA ILE A 23 0.68 5.23 -0.72
C ILE A 23 2.05 5.37 -1.45
N PRO A 24 2.13 5.51 -2.78
CA PRO A 24 3.42 5.70 -3.46
C PRO A 24 4.09 7.02 -3.06
N LEU A 25 3.31 8.08 -2.86
CA LEU A 25 3.84 9.37 -2.43
C LEU A 25 4.47 9.27 -1.03
N SER A 26 3.83 8.58 -0.09
CA SER A 26 4.35 8.38 1.27
C SER A 26 5.69 7.65 1.25
N PHE A 27 5.82 6.62 0.41
CA PHE A 27 7.06 5.88 0.21
C PHE A 27 8.16 6.76 -0.43
N ALA A 28 7.82 7.52 -1.46
CA ALA A 28 8.77 8.43 -2.11
C ALA A 28 9.28 9.53 -1.15
N LEU A 29 8.38 10.10 -0.33
CA LEU A 29 8.74 11.08 0.69
C LEU A 29 9.61 10.48 1.79
N PHE A 30 9.34 9.23 2.20
CA PHE A 30 10.17 8.51 3.16
C PHE A 30 11.60 8.29 2.62
N ILE A 31 11.74 7.81 1.38
CA ILE A 31 13.04 7.65 0.72
C ILE A 31 13.77 8.99 0.62
N PHE A 32 13.08 10.04 0.15
CA PHE A 32 13.67 11.37 0.02
C PHE A 32 14.16 11.92 1.37
N GLY A 33 13.33 11.80 2.42
CA GLY A 33 13.69 12.19 3.78
C GLY A 33 14.91 11.41 4.31
N SER A 34 14.99 10.12 3.99
CA SER A 34 16.11 9.25 4.37
C SER A 34 17.41 9.61 3.66
N ILE A 35 17.36 9.89 2.35
CA ILE A 35 18.54 10.26 1.56
C ILE A 35 19.07 11.64 1.96
N THR A 36 18.18 12.61 2.12
CA THR A 36 18.58 13.98 2.43
C THR A 36 19.04 14.14 3.88
N GLY A 37 18.62 13.26 4.78
CA GLY A 37 18.87 13.40 6.22
C GLY A 37 18.17 14.62 6.85
N ILE A 38 17.31 15.31 6.10
CA ILE A 38 16.60 16.53 6.51
C ILE A 38 15.25 16.18 7.18
N GLY A 39 14.84 14.91 7.12
CA GLY A 39 13.56 14.45 7.67
C GLY A 39 13.50 14.58 9.19
N HIS A 40 12.77 15.57 9.70
CA HIS A 40 12.42 15.61 11.12
C HIS A 40 11.51 14.41 11.43
N VAL A 41 11.82 13.65 12.49
CA VAL A 41 11.10 12.40 12.83
C VAL A 41 9.57 12.61 12.95
N PHE A 42 9.17 13.78 13.48
CA PHE A 42 7.76 14.20 13.53
C PHE A 42 7.04 14.18 12.17
N PHE A 43 7.73 14.50 11.08
CA PHE A 43 7.14 14.43 9.74
C PHE A 43 6.87 12.97 9.34
N GLY A 44 7.77 12.04 9.71
CA GLY A 44 7.55 10.60 9.57
C GLY A 44 6.28 10.14 10.29
N TYR A 45 6.08 10.56 11.54
CA TYR A 45 4.87 10.24 12.31
C TYR A 45 3.58 10.71 11.64
N ILE A 46 3.59 11.92 11.08
CA ILE A 46 2.43 12.44 10.35
C ILE A 46 2.17 11.60 9.09
N MET A 47 3.23 11.27 8.34
CA MET A 47 3.10 10.45 7.13
C MET A 47 2.51 9.07 7.44
N ASP A 48 2.97 8.42 8.51
CA ASP A 48 2.49 7.10 8.93
C ASP A 48 1.03 7.15 9.39
N LEU A 49 0.66 8.15 10.19
CA LEU A 49 -0.73 8.34 10.62
C LEU A 49 -1.66 8.56 9.43
N VAL A 50 -1.25 9.40 8.47
CA VAL A 50 -2.06 9.64 7.26
C VAL A 50 -2.09 8.39 6.37
N LYS A 51 -0.99 7.63 6.24
CA LYS A 51 -0.93 6.32 5.55
C LYS A 51 -1.99 5.38 6.13
N ILE A 52 -1.99 5.20 7.45
CA ILE A 52 -2.95 4.38 8.19
C ILE A 52 -4.39 4.85 7.94
N CYS A 53 -4.67 6.16 8.06
CA CYS A 53 -6.00 6.70 7.81
C CYS A 53 -6.49 6.46 6.38
N VAL A 54 -5.61 6.63 5.38
CA VAL A 54 -5.94 6.41 3.98
C VAL A 54 -6.25 4.93 3.70
N ILE A 55 -5.46 3.99 4.25
CA ILE A 55 -5.73 2.55 4.09
C ILE A 55 -7.05 2.17 4.78
N LEU A 56 -7.34 2.69 5.98
CA LEU A 56 -8.61 2.45 6.68
C LEU A 56 -9.80 2.98 5.91
N LEU A 57 -9.71 4.21 5.36
CA LEU A 57 -10.75 4.79 4.52
C LEU A 57 -10.99 3.94 3.27
N PHE A 58 -9.92 3.45 2.65
CA PHE A 58 -10.02 2.57 1.49
C PHE A 58 -10.62 1.21 1.84
N SER A 59 -10.21 0.61 2.95
CA SER A 59 -10.80 -0.64 3.47
C SER A 59 -12.31 -0.48 3.70
N TYR A 60 -12.74 0.64 4.30
CA TYR A 60 -14.15 0.96 4.48
C TYR A 60 -14.89 1.16 3.15
N TYR A 61 -14.26 1.82 2.17
CA TYR A 61 -14.81 1.95 0.83
C TYR A 61 -15.02 0.59 0.15
N VAL A 62 -14.01 -0.30 0.23
CA VAL A 62 -14.10 -1.68 -0.27
C VAL A 62 -15.22 -2.43 0.43
N LEU A 63 -15.33 -2.33 1.76
CA LEU A 63 -16.40 -2.96 2.54
C LEU A 63 -17.79 -2.49 2.08
N LYS A 64 -17.97 -1.19 1.82
CA LYS A 64 -19.23 -0.63 1.32
C LYS A 64 -19.56 -1.04 -0.12
N LYS A 65 -18.54 -1.22 -0.97
CA LYS A 65 -18.72 -1.58 -2.38
C LYS A 65 -18.94 -3.08 -2.56
N TYR A 66 -18.34 -3.92 -1.72
CA TYR A 66 -18.59 -5.36 -1.65
C TYR A 66 -19.79 -5.65 -0.74
N ASP A 67 -20.98 -5.47 -1.28
CA ASP A 67 -22.23 -5.93 -0.68
C ASP A 67 -22.39 -7.42 -1.02
N LEU A 68 -21.71 -8.30 -0.29
CA LEU A 68 -21.73 -9.74 -0.56
C LEU A 68 -22.04 -10.54 0.70
N GLU A 69 -22.99 -11.45 0.52
CA GLU A 69 -23.57 -12.43 1.44
C GLU A 69 -22.54 -13.38 2.11
N ASP A 70 -21.24 -13.21 1.84
CA ASP A 70 -20.15 -14.03 2.36
C ASP A 70 -19.01 -13.19 2.96
N ALA A 71 -19.15 -12.87 4.25
CA ALA A 71 -18.18 -12.09 5.02
C ALA A 71 -16.77 -12.71 5.03
N TYR A 72 -16.64 -14.02 4.78
CA TYR A 72 -15.35 -14.70 4.77
C TYR A 72 -14.50 -14.36 3.55
N ASN A 73 -15.08 -13.90 2.45
CA ASN A 73 -14.34 -13.58 1.21
C ASN A 73 -14.17 -12.07 0.96
N ASN A 74 -14.64 -11.22 1.88
CA ASN A 74 -14.55 -9.77 1.71
C ASN A 74 -13.08 -9.27 1.65
N PRO A 75 -12.64 -8.61 0.56
CA PRO A 75 -11.27 -8.13 0.41
C PRO A 75 -10.85 -7.08 1.45
N SER A 76 -11.80 -6.33 2.03
CA SER A 76 -11.54 -5.26 3.01
C SER A 76 -10.72 -5.71 4.22
N LYS A 77 -10.89 -6.97 4.65
CA LYS A 77 -10.15 -7.54 5.79
C LYS A 77 -8.64 -7.60 5.55
N TYR A 78 -8.20 -7.80 4.31
CA TYR A 78 -6.78 -7.85 3.99
C TYR A 78 -6.15 -6.45 4.04
N PHE A 79 -6.91 -5.41 3.68
CA PHE A 79 -6.50 -4.02 3.90
C PHE A 79 -6.42 -3.66 5.39
N LEU A 80 -7.26 -4.25 6.25
CA LEU A 80 -7.13 -4.10 7.70
C LEU A 80 -5.84 -4.77 8.23
N PHE A 81 -5.49 -5.96 7.74
CA PHE A 81 -4.22 -6.60 8.08
C PHE A 81 -3.01 -5.76 7.63
N PHE A 82 -3.05 -5.22 6.41
CA PHE A 82 -2.03 -4.29 5.90
C PHE A 82 -1.91 -3.05 6.80
N THR A 83 -3.03 -2.42 7.15
CA THR A 83 -3.06 -1.30 8.10
C THR A 83 -2.44 -1.67 9.45
N GLY A 84 -2.69 -2.90 9.93
CA GLY A 84 -2.12 -3.41 11.18
C GLY A 84 -0.60 -3.44 11.18
N PHE A 85 0.02 -3.84 10.06
CA PHE A 85 1.48 -3.79 9.90
C PHE A 85 2.00 -2.34 9.91
N CYS A 86 1.33 -1.42 9.20
CA CYS A 86 1.67 0.01 9.23
C CYS A 86 1.57 0.60 10.63
N PHE A 87 0.55 0.20 11.40
CA PHE A 87 0.38 0.65 12.77
C PHE A 87 1.46 0.11 13.71
N LEU A 88 1.86 -1.16 13.54
CA LEU A 88 2.96 -1.75 14.30
C LEU A 88 4.28 -1.06 13.99
N GLU A 89 4.56 -0.74 12.72
CA GLU A 89 5.71 0.06 12.30
C GLU A 89 5.70 1.41 13.04
N PHE A 90 4.58 2.14 12.97
CA PHE A 90 4.43 3.43 13.64
C PHE A 90 4.68 3.38 15.15
N VAL A 91 4.07 2.39 15.85
CA VAL A 91 4.28 2.19 17.29
C VAL A 91 5.75 1.89 17.59
N PHE A 92 6.40 1.11 16.73
CA PHE A 92 7.82 0.80 16.86
C PHE A 92 8.70 2.06 16.69
N THR A 93 8.43 2.88 15.67
CA THR A 93 9.11 4.17 15.42
C THR A 93 8.95 5.15 16.59
N ILE A 94 7.79 5.17 17.25
CA ILE A 94 7.59 5.96 18.48
C ILE A 94 8.42 5.39 19.65
N CYS A 95 8.36 4.07 19.87
CA CYS A 95 9.04 3.43 20.99
C CYS A 95 10.56 3.63 20.97
N LEU A 96 11.12 3.71 19.76
CA LEU A 96 12.56 3.92 19.55
C LEU A 96 12.99 5.39 19.54
N HIS A 97 12.05 6.33 19.54
CA HIS A 97 12.37 7.74 19.48
C HIS A 97 13.27 8.16 20.64
N GLY A 98 14.43 8.74 20.30
CA GLY A 98 15.40 9.22 21.28
C GLY A 98 16.17 8.14 22.06
N LYS A 99 15.98 6.84 21.75
CA LYS A 99 16.68 5.73 22.42
C LYS A 99 17.75 5.04 21.57
N ILE A 100 17.67 5.12 20.24
CA ILE A 100 18.57 4.42 19.32
C ILE A 100 19.13 5.40 18.30
N ASP A 101 20.42 5.27 17.96
CA ASP A 101 21.00 5.96 16.82
C ASP A 101 20.32 5.51 15.53
N TYR A 102 19.69 6.46 14.84
CA TYR A 102 18.89 6.25 13.63
C TYR A 102 19.69 5.67 12.43
N GLY A 103 21.00 5.46 12.56
CA GLY A 103 21.86 4.82 11.57
C GLY A 103 22.38 3.42 11.96
N SER A 104 21.94 2.85 13.09
CA SER A 104 22.41 1.52 13.50
C SER A 104 21.93 0.42 12.57
N THR A 105 22.79 -0.57 12.29
CA THR A 105 22.48 -1.71 11.41
C THR A 105 21.23 -2.49 11.88
N LEU A 106 21.03 -2.59 13.20
CA LEU A 106 19.85 -3.23 13.79
C LEU A 106 18.55 -2.53 13.37
N LEU A 107 18.54 -1.19 13.39
CA LEU A 107 17.37 -0.41 13.02
C LEU A 107 17.00 -0.62 11.55
N THR A 108 18.01 -0.63 10.68
CA THR A 108 17.84 -0.91 9.24
C THR A 108 17.16 -2.26 9.01
N TYR A 109 17.59 -3.32 9.70
CA TYR A 109 16.96 -4.64 9.56
C TYR A 109 15.51 -4.68 10.05
N ILE A 110 15.17 -3.92 11.08
CA ILE A 110 13.80 -3.90 11.60
C ILE A 110 12.86 -3.15 10.64
N TYR A 111 13.28 -1.99 10.11
CA TYR A 111 12.49 -1.31 9.07
C TYR A 111 12.40 -2.13 7.79
N LEU A 112 13.46 -2.86 7.43
CA LEU A 112 13.42 -3.80 6.31
C LEU A 112 12.36 -4.89 6.52
N PHE A 113 12.25 -5.43 7.74
CA PHE A 113 11.21 -6.40 8.10
C PHE A 113 9.81 -5.80 7.95
N PHE A 114 9.56 -4.60 8.47
CA PHE A 114 8.27 -3.92 8.31
C PHE A 114 7.94 -3.66 6.84
N PHE A 115 8.89 -3.15 6.07
CA PHE A 115 8.73 -2.93 4.63
C PHE A 115 8.33 -4.21 3.88
N VAL A 116 8.99 -5.35 4.17
CA VAL A 116 8.65 -6.63 3.56
C VAL A 116 7.25 -7.10 3.98
N ALA A 117 6.89 -6.96 5.26
CA ALA A 117 5.56 -7.32 5.76
C ALA A 117 4.45 -6.46 5.13
N GLU A 118 4.68 -5.16 5.00
CA GLU A 118 3.81 -4.22 4.30
C GLU A 118 3.67 -4.59 2.82
N PHE A 119 4.78 -4.83 2.13
CA PHE A 119 4.80 -5.22 0.73
C PHE A 119 4.00 -6.50 0.46
N VAL A 120 4.20 -7.53 1.30
CA VAL A 120 3.50 -8.82 1.18
C VAL A 120 2.01 -8.66 1.49
N SER A 121 1.65 -7.94 2.55
CA SER A 121 0.25 -7.77 2.95
C SER A 121 -0.53 -6.90 1.96
N GLU A 122 0.06 -5.82 1.44
CA GLU A 122 -0.53 -5.01 0.37
C GLU A 122 -0.74 -5.85 -0.90
N ASN A 123 0.24 -6.68 -1.27
CA ASN A 123 0.14 -7.58 -2.42
C ASN A 123 -1.05 -8.54 -2.28
N ILE A 124 -1.20 -9.19 -1.13
CA ILE A 124 -2.33 -10.08 -0.85
C ILE A 124 -3.65 -9.32 -0.90
N ALA A 125 -3.71 -8.10 -0.35
CA ALA A 125 -4.91 -7.29 -0.35
C ALA A 125 -5.36 -6.91 -1.77
N ILE A 126 -4.42 -6.51 -2.63
CA ILE A 126 -4.69 -6.17 -4.03
C ILE A 126 -5.05 -7.43 -4.83
N GLN A 127 -4.34 -8.54 -4.67
CA GLN A 127 -4.70 -9.81 -5.32
C GLN A 127 -6.13 -10.24 -4.99
N LYS A 128 -6.54 -10.08 -3.72
CA LYS A 128 -7.91 -10.42 -3.29
C LYS A 128 -8.95 -9.44 -3.81
N LEU A 129 -8.60 -8.16 -3.94
CA LEU A 129 -9.45 -7.17 -4.60
C LEU A 129 -9.63 -7.50 -6.09
N ASP A 130 -8.54 -7.87 -6.78
CA ASP A 130 -8.50 -8.12 -8.22
C ASP A 130 -9.14 -9.45 -8.63
N SER A 131 -8.91 -10.52 -7.86
CA SER A 131 -9.53 -11.85 -8.07
C SER A 131 -11.06 -11.86 -8.03
N ALA A 132 -11.68 -10.76 -7.60
CA ALA A 132 -13.11 -10.59 -7.64
C ALA A 132 -13.63 -10.03 -8.98
N PHE A 133 -12.75 -9.64 -9.90
CA PHE A 133 -13.09 -9.00 -11.18
C PHE A 133 -12.52 -9.73 -12.41
N ASP A 134 -11.22 -10.07 -12.45
CA ASP A 134 -10.59 -10.79 -13.59
C ASP A 134 -9.37 -11.61 -13.15
N ASP A 135 -9.23 -12.82 -13.69
CA ASP A 135 -8.14 -13.77 -13.41
C ASP A 135 -6.82 -13.42 -14.15
N ASN A 136 -6.88 -12.64 -15.23
CA ASN A 136 -5.70 -12.39 -16.07
C ASN A 136 -4.80 -11.26 -15.53
N GLU A 137 -5.38 -10.19 -14.98
CA GLU A 137 -4.61 -9.09 -14.36
C GLU A 137 -3.86 -9.56 -13.10
N ASN A 138 -4.49 -10.45 -12.33
CA ASN A 138 -3.93 -11.04 -11.11
C ASN A 138 -2.60 -11.78 -11.37
N LYS A 139 -2.46 -12.43 -12.53
CA LYS A 139 -1.21 -13.11 -12.92
C LYS A 139 -0.08 -12.12 -13.17
N THR A 140 -0.36 -10.99 -13.83
CA THR A 140 0.63 -9.95 -14.14
C THR A 140 1.13 -9.29 -12.86
N TRP A 141 0.20 -8.94 -11.97
CA TRP A 141 0.50 -8.36 -10.66
C TRP A 141 1.36 -9.29 -9.78
N THR A 142 0.98 -10.56 -9.70
CA THR A 142 1.71 -11.58 -8.94
C THR A 142 3.12 -11.81 -9.48
N LEU A 143 3.27 -11.88 -10.82
CA LEU A 143 4.56 -12.06 -11.47
C LEU A 143 5.49 -10.88 -11.21
N LEU A 144 4.98 -9.64 -11.30
CA LEU A 144 5.76 -8.44 -11.04
C LEU A 144 6.25 -8.38 -9.59
N ASN A 145 5.36 -8.61 -8.60
CA ASN A 145 5.74 -8.59 -7.19
C ASN A 145 6.71 -9.73 -6.83
N SER A 146 6.55 -10.91 -7.43
CA SER A 146 7.49 -12.02 -7.24
C SER A 146 8.86 -11.68 -7.83
N THR A 147 8.89 -11.02 -8.99
CA THR A 147 10.13 -10.54 -9.62
C THR A 147 10.82 -9.51 -8.72
N ILE A 148 10.10 -8.51 -8.22
CA ILE A 148 10.65 -7.51 -7.29
C ILE A 148 11.25 -8.20 -6.06
N ALA A 149 10.54 -9.16 -5.46
CA ALA A 149 11.04 -9.88 -4.29
C ALA A 149 12.35 -10.64 -4.60
N VAL A 150 12.44 -11.31 -5.75
CA VAL A 150 13.66 -12.02 -6.17
C VAL A 150 14.83 -11.04 -6.37
N PHE A 151 14.61 -9.94 -7.09
CA PHE A 151 15.65 -8.92 -7.30
C PHE A 151 16.10 -8.27 -5.99
N PHE A 152 15.18 -8.07 -5.05
CA PHE A 152 15.49 -7.55 -3.73
C PHE A 152 16.38 -8.50 -2.93
N ILE A 153 16.07 -9.81 -2.94
CA ILE A 153 16.90 -10.84 -2.31
C ILE A 153 18.29 -10.89 -2.93
N ILE A 154 18.39 -10.84 -4.26
CA ILE A 154 19.68 -10.83 -4.97
C ILE A 154 20.50 -9.60 -4.56
N GLU A 155 19.86 -8.43 -4.45
CA GLU A 155 20.55 -7.20 -4.04
C GLU A 155 21.09 -7.26 -2.62
N ILE A 156 20.34 -7.87 -1.68
CA ILE A 156 20.82 -8.11 -0.31
C ILE A 156 22.06 -9.02 -0.28
N VAL A 157 22.15 -10.00 -1.18
CA VAL A 157 23.24 -11.00 -1.20
C VAL A 157 24.48 -10.51 -1.96
N VAL A 158 24.29 -9.86 -3.11
CA VAL A 158 25.37 -9.55 -4.06
C VAL A 158 25.85 -8.11 -3.95
N HIS A 159 25.04 -7.19 -3.43
CA HIS A 159 25.31 -5.75 -3.31
C HIS A 159 25.85 -5.12 -4.62
N GLY A 160 24.94 -4.85 -5.57
CA GLY A 160 25.31 -4.32 -6.89
C GLY A 160 24.54 -3.05 -7.26
N PHE A 161 25.24 -1.93 -7.47
CA PHE A 161 24.61 -0.65 -7.85
C PHE A 161 23.72 -0.73 -9.10
N GLY A 162 24.02 -1.61 -10.06
CA GLY A 162 23.19 -1.83 -11.25
C GLY A 162 21.83 -2.47 -10.95
N LEU A 163 21.74 -3.32 -9.93
CA LEU A 163 20.48 -3.96 -9.51
C LEU A 163 19.54 -2.95 -8.84
N LEU A 164 20.06 -1.94 -8.15
CA LEU A 164 19.25 -0.87 -7.55
C LEU A 164 18.46 -0.09 -8.60
N ILE A 165 19.05 0.20 -9.76
CA ILE A 165 18.37 0.90 -10.87
C ILE A 165 17.21 0.04 -11.39
N ILE A 166 17.45 -1.25 -11.61
CA ILE A 166 16.43 -2.20 -12.08
C ILE A 166 15.31 -2.32 -11.04
N LEU A 167 15.65 -2.47 -9.75
CA LEU A 167 14.69 -2.55 -8.67
C LEU A 167 13.82 -1.28 -8.59
N GLY A 168 14.43 -0.09 -8.70
CA GLY A 168 13.72 1.18 -8.73
C GLY A 168 12.71 1.26 -9.89
N LEU A 169 13.11 0.83 -11.09
CA LEU A 169 12.20 0.76 -12.24
C LEU A 169 11.05 -0.23 -12.03
N LEU A 170 11.33 -1.42 -11.50
CA LEU A 170 10.29 -2.42 -11.21
C LEU A 170 9.30 -1.92 -10.15
N CYS A 171 9.78 -1.27 -9.09
CA CYS A 171 8.93 -0.62 -8.10
C CYS A 171 8.07 0.47 -8.75
N PHE A 172 8.64 1.30 -9.63
CA PHE A 172 7.86 2.31 -10.36
C PHE A 172 6.73 1.69 -11.20
N PHE A 173 7.03 0.65 -11.98
CA PHE A 173 6.00 -0.06 -12.76
C PHE A 173 4.94 -0.71 -11.88
N ARG A 174 5.32 -1.25 -10.71
CA ARG A 174 4.37 -1.79 -9.72
C ARG A 174 3.41 -0.71 -9.25
N GLU A 175 3.89 0.48 -8.92
CA GLU A 175 3.01 1.56 -8.48
C GLU A 175 2.04 1.99 -9.60
N LEU A 176 2.48 2.01 -10.87
CA LEU A 176 1.60 2.29 -12.01
C LEU A 176 0.49 1.25 -12.18
N ILE A 177 0.84 -0.04 -12.11
CA ILE A 177 -0.16 -1.13 -12.19
C ILE A 177 -1.12 -1.04 -11.00
N ARG A 178 -0.62 -0.80 -9.78
CA ARG A 178 -1.49 -0.62 -8.60
C ARG A 178 -2.48 0.51 -8.83
N ILE A 179 -2.01 1.67 -9.30
CA ILE A 179 -2.89 2.81 -9.58
C ILE A 179 -3.96 2.41 -10.59
N HIS A 180 -3.59 1.71 -11.66
CA HIS A 180 -4.54 1.21 -12.65
C HIS A 180 -5.60 0.29 -12.03
N CYS A 181 -5.20 -0.75 -11.28
CA CYS A 181 -6.12 -1.69 -10.64
C CYS A 181 -7.09 -0.99 -9.67
N ILE A 182 -6.59 -0.05 -8.84
CA ILE A 182 -7.42 0.67 -7.87
C ILE A 182 -8.39 1.65 -8.55
N LEU A 183 -7.99 2.26 -9.67
CA LEU A 183 -8.86 3.17 -10.44
C LEU A 183 -9.89 2.41 -11.27
N ASP A 184 -9.58 1.24 -11.81
CA ASP A 184 -10.57 0.41 -12.50
C ASP A 184 -11.60 -0.16 -11.52
N PHE A 185 -11.20 -0.41 -10.27
CA PHE A 185 -12.14 -0.65 -9.18
C PHE A 185 -13.10 0.54 -8.90
N GLU A 186 -12.92 1.74 -9.46
CA GLU A 186 -13.91 2.82 -9.35
C GLU A 186 -15.11 2.58 -10.29
N ARG A 187 -14.95 1.83 -11.39
CA ARG A 187 -15.99 1.67 -12.41
C ARG A 187 -17.22 0.94 -11.84
N PRO A 188 -18.45 1.38 -12.16
CA PRO A 188 -19.67 0.69 -11.73
C PRO A 188 -19.82 -0.62 -12.52
N VAL A 189 -20.14 -1.71 -11.82
CA VAL A 189 -20.41 -3.05 -12.39
C VAL A 189 -21.68 -3.06 -13.27
N ASN A 190 -22.52 -2.02 -13.20
CA ASN A 190 -23.84 -1.97 -13.83
C ASN A 190 -23.86 -1.16 -15.15
N MET A 191 -23.01 -1.47 -16.12
CA MET A 191 -23.19 -1.01 -17.51
C MET A 191 -23.03 -2.09 -18.58
N GLU A 192 -22.83 -3.36 -18.22
CA GLU A 192 -22.69 -4.47 -19.19
C GLU A 192 -23.85 -5.48 -19.14
N ALA A 193 -24.91 -5.22 -18.37
CA ALA A 193 -26.11 -6.07 -18.32
C ALA A 193 -27.28 -5.57 -19.19
N GLU A 194 -27.05 -4.60 -20.07
CA GLU A 194 -28.02 -4.15 -21.09
C GLU A 194 -27.35 -4.10 -22.47
N SER A 195 -27.06 -5.27 -23.05
CA SER A 195 -26.93 -5.45 -24.51
C SER A 195 -27.39 -6.85 -24.92
#